data_AF-A0A4Z2C8J4-F1
#
_entry.id   AF-A0A4Z2C8J4-F1
#
_cell.length_a   1.000
_cell.length_b   1.000
_cell.length_c   1.000
_cell.angle_alpha   90.00
_cell.angle_beta   90.00
_cell.angle_gamma   90.00
#
_symmetry.space_group_name_H-M   'P 1'
#
loop_
_entity.id
_entity.type
_entity.pdbx_description
1 polymer ?
#
loop_
_entity_poly.entity_id
_entity_poly.type
_entity_poly.pdbx_seq_one_letter_code
_entity_poly.pdbx_strand_id
1 'polypeptide(L)'
;MRVFSANLLAVLFLCALASVFYVWSALESRLERHKRRFAAQTEGFFHPGLSMDLSSKTFRALLAVPLAQKARLGSRPDARNLTGQVASVRSGDYHVNEDNKRSASREGPVKLGSPVEGGIFWSEWLEELFSAGFAEEYSREWQERVRTYRIVKLEPGCGRISNQLATFADGTKACVRYGINVDQVQGEVLTYYLARLLGITNLPPLVLSQLSPESEQWAAVRTRTDALQWSDRAVVSLTKWVANLSGVVTPGPLRQESSGLHPRLQELDNKTTAELLELMQWTDLILFDYLTANFDRLVSNLFSRQWDSRVMERDTNNLLKTPDGDIVFIDNEAGLVHGYRVLDMWEKYHSAVLSSVCVFRRRTAQRVAELHRRGDSRKVLLELYRDSEPLSSQLGFLSDEHAGILQDRIGRLHKHIAHCKGTYGQL
;
A
#
# COMPACT_ATOMS: atom_id res chain seq x y z
N MET A 1 -60.35 5.78 3.67
CA MET A 1 -59.27 6.78 3.84
C MET A 1 -57.85 6.19 3.74
N ARG A 2 -57.44 5.17 4.51
CA ARG A 2 -56.03 4.68 4.49
C ARG A 2 -55.47 4.19 3.14
N VAL A 3 -56.30 3.61 2.25
CA VAL A 3 -55.84 3.12 0.93
C VAL A 3 -55.42 4.28 -0.01
N PHE A 4 -56.10 5.42 0.05
CA PHE A 4 -55.78 6.59 -0.78
C PHE A 4 -54.43 7.22 -0.39
N SER A 5 -54.04 7.19 0.89
CA SER A 5 -52.74 7.73 1.30
C SER A 5 -51.56 6.85 0.85
N ALA A 6 -51.72 5.52 0.85
CA ALA A 6 -50.67 4.61 0.38
C ALA A 6 -50.39 4.77 -1.13
N ASN A 7 -51.45 4.87 -1.94
CA ASN A 7 -51.33 5.07 -3.39
C ASN A 7 -50.72 6.44 -3.71
N LEU A 8 -51.07 7.51 -2.98
CA LEU A 8 -50.45 8.83 -3.15
C LEU A 8 -48.94 8.80 -2.82
N LEU A 9 -48.55 8.11 -1.75
CA LEU A 9 -47.15 7.99 -1.35
C LEU A 9 -46.33 7.19 -2.37
N ALA A 10 -46.90 6.11 -2.93
CA ALA A 10 -46.28 5.33 -3.99
C ALA A 10 -46.08 6.14 -5.29
N VAL A 11 -47.08 6.95 -5.69
CA VAL A 11 -46.96 7.85 -6.85
C VAL A 11 -45.87 8.90 -6.63
N LEU A 12 -45.82 9.53 -5.45
CA LEU A 12 -44.76 10.50 -5.11
C LEU A 12 -43.37 9.85 -5.15
N PHE A 13 -43.23 8.62 -4.65
CA PHE A 13 -41.96 7.89 -4.70
C PHE A 13 -41.53 7.55 -6.15
N LEU A 14 -42.47 7.12 -6.99
CA LEU A 14 -42.22 6.88 -8.42
C LEU A 14 -41.86 8.16 -9.18
N CYS A 15 -42.51 9.29 -8.89
CA CYS A 15 -42.15 10.59 -9.45
C CYS A 15 -40.75 11.06 -9.01
N ALA A 16 -40.38 10.83 -7.75
CA ALA A 16 -39.03 11.12 -7.25
C ALA A 16 -37.97 10.25 -7.97
N LEU A 17 -38.20 8.95 -8.10
CA LEU A 17 -37.31 8.05 -8.83
C LEU A 17 -37.18 8.45 -10.31
N ALA A 18 -38.30 8.75 -10.99
CA ALA A 18 -38.28 9.20 -12.38
C ALA A 18 -37.49 10.52 -12.56
N SER A 19 -37.59 11.45 -11.60
CA SER A 19 -36.81 12.69 -11.58
C SER A 19 -35.30 12.42 -11.41
N VAL A 20 -34.93 11.48 -10.54
CA VAL A 20 -33.53 11.05 -10.35
C VAL A 20 -32.99 10.40 -11.63
N PHE A 21 -33.73 9.50 -12.27
CA PHE A 21 -33.32 8.89 -13.55
C PHE A 21 -33.23 9.90 -14.69
N TYR A 22 -34.11 10.91 -14.73
CA TYR A 22 -34.04 11.99 -15.73
C TYR A 22 -32.78 12.86 -15.53
N VAL A 23 -32.46 13.24 -14.30
CA VAL A 23 -31.22 13.98 -13.99
C VAL A 23 -29.97 13.13 -14.24
N TRP A 24 -30.00 11.84 -13.91
CA TRP A 24 -28.88 10.92 -14.14
C TRP A 24 -28.58 10.70 -15.62
N SER A 25 -29.60 10.42 -16.45
CA SER A 25 -29.44 10.29 -17.90
C SER A 25 -29.06 11.61 -18.60
N ALA A 26 -29.51 12.76 -18.07
CA ALA A 26 -29.03 14.07 -18.50
C ALA A 26 -27.55 14.33 -18.13
N LEU A 27 -27.06 13.76 -17.03
CA LEU A 27 -25.65 13.83 -16.61
C LEU A 27 -24.78 12.88 -17.45
N GLU A 28 -25.23 11.65 -17.65
CA GLU A 28 -24.57 10.62 -18.47
C GLU A 28 -24.45 11.06 -19.93
N SER A 29 -25.52 11.61 -20.52
CA SER A 29 -25.47 12.19 -21.88
C SER A 29 -24.63 13.48 -21.99
N ARG A 30 -24.27 14.13 -20.87
CA ARG A 30 -23.25 15.21 -20.85
C ARG A 30 -21.84 14.63 -20.76
N LEU A 31 -21.63 13.59 -19.96
CA LEU A 31 -20.36 12.85 -19.87
C LEU A 31 -19.98 12.20 -21.21
N GLU A 32 -20.89 11.50 -21.87
CA GLU A 32 -20.68 10.92 -23.20
C GLU A 32 -20.39 11.99 -24.26
N ARG A 33 -21.03 13.16 -24.21
CA ARG A 33 -20.68 14.30 -25.08
C ARG A 33 -19.30 14.87 -24.79
N HIS A 34 -18.83 14.84 -23.54
CA HIS A 34 -17.46 15.23 -23.18
C HIS A 34 -16.44 14.23 -23.72
N LYS A 35 -16.72 12.93 -23.54
CA LYS A 35 -15.88 11.81 -23.98
C LYS A 35 -15.73 11.75 -25.50
N ARG A 36 -16.81 11.99 -26.27
CA ARG A 36 -16.76 12.11 -27.74
C ARG A 36 -15.95 13.32 -28.22
N ARG A 37 -15.95 14.43 -27.45
CA ARG A 37 -15.10 15.61 -27.76
C ARG A 37 -13.61 15.35 -27.55
N PHE A 38 -13.24 14.48 -26.61
CA PHE A 38 -11.85 14.04 -26.43
C PHE A 38 -11.43 12.97 -27.44
N ALA A 39 -12.31 12.04 -27.80
CA ALA A 39 -12.01 11.02 -28.82
C ALA A 39 -11.70 11.63 -30.19
N ALA A 40 -12.45 12.66 -30.61
CA ALA A 40 -12.26 13.36 -31.89
C ALA A 40 -10.95 14.19 -32.01
N GLN A 41 -10.11 14.24 -30.97
CA GLN A 41 -8.78 14.87 -31.02
C GLN A 41 -7.63 13.84 -31.04
N THR A 42 -7.95 12.53 -31.05
CA THR A 42 -6.95 11.45 -30.92
C THR A 42 -7.13 10.36 -31.99
N GLU A 43 -7.54 10.73 -33.21
CA GLU A 43 -7.45 9.82 -34.37
C GLU A 43 -6.09 9.96 -35.05
N GLY A 44 -5.15 9.13 -34.59
CA GLY A 44 -3.83 8.98 -35.17
C GLY A 44 -3.01 7.98 -34.35
N PHE A 45 -2.54 6.91 -35.00
CA PHE A 45 -1.81 5.77 -34.41
C PHE A 45 -2.64 4.77 -33.58
N PHE A 46 -3.24 3.80 -34.30
CA PHE A 46 -3.64 2.52 -33.72
C PHE A 46 -2.45 1.55 -33.65
N HIS A 47 -2.21 0.95 -32.48
CA HIS A 47 -1.64 -0.39 -32.37
C HIS A 47 -2.51 -1.21 -31.38
N PRO A 48 -2.80 -2.49 -31.67
CA PRO A 48 -3.76 -3.26 -30.89
C PRO A 48 -3.14 -4.02 -29.72
N GLY A 49 -3.91 -4.15 -28.63
CA GLY A 49 -3.73 -5.23 -27.66
C GLY A 49 -3.15 -4.82 -26.30
N LEU A 50 -4.03 -4.47 -25.36
CA LEU A 50 -3.95 -4.87 -23.95
C LEU A 50 -5.32 -4.62 -23.30
N SER A 51 -5.91 -5.66 -22.70
CA SER A 51 -7.21 -5.55 -22.04
C SER A 51 -7.06 -4.74 -20.75
N MET A 52 -7.49 -3.48 -20.75
CA MET A 52 -7.52 -2.68 -19.52
C MET A 52 -8.64 -3.17 -18.62
N ASP A 53 -8.31 -3.72 -17.45
CA ASP A 53 -9.29 -4.19 -16.48
C ASP A 53 -10.13 -3.03 -15.89
N LEU A 54 -11.38 -2.87 -16.38
CA LEU A 54 -12.34 -1.87 -15.90
C LEU A 54 -12.74 -2.07 -14.43
N SER A 55 -12.59 -3.28 -13.87
CA SER A 55 -12.94 -3.58 -12.48
C SER A 55 -12.10 -2.75 -11.51
N SER A 56 -10.78 -2.73 -11.72
CA SER A 56 -9.81 -1.98 -10.91
C SER A 56 -10.12 -0.48 -10.82
N LYS A 57 -10.58 0.14 -11.92
CA LYS A 57 -10.94 1.56 -11.99
C LYS A 57 -12.26 1.85 -11.29
N THR A 58 -13.22 0.95 -11.39
CA THR A 58 -14.54 1.08 -10.75
C THR A 58 -14.41 0.97 -9.23
N PHE A 59 -13.58 0.03 -8.74
CA PHE A 59 -13.29 -0.12 -7.32
C PHE A 59 -12.59 1.11 -6.72
N ARG A 60 -11.54 1.63 -7.38
CA ARG A 60 -10.83 2.84 -6.93
C ARG A 60 -11.72 4.09 -6.85
N ALA A 61 -12.80 4.18 -7.64
CA ALA A 61 -13.77 5.26 -7.55
C ALA A 61 -14.66 5.17 -6.28
N LEU A 62 -14.90 3.96 -5.76
CA LEU A 62 -15.69 3.73 -4.53
C LEU A 62 -14.89 3.99 -3.24
N LEU A 63 -13.56 3.86 -3.30
CA LEU A 63 -12.67 4.16 -2.16
C LEU A 63 -12.52 5.67 -1.89
N ALA A 64 -12.77 6.51 -2.88
CA ALA A 64 -12.68 7.96 -2.77
C ALA A 64 -13.95 8.55 -2.13
N VAL A 65 -14.19 8.30 -0.83
CA VAL A 65 -15.28 8.91 -0.06
C VAL A 65 -15.06 10.42 0.04
N PRO A 66 -15.87 11.29 -0.61
CA PRO A 66 -15.63 12.73 -0.60
C PRO A 66 -16.15 13.37 0.68
N LEU A 67 -15.42 14.34 1.23
CA LEU A 67 -15.98 15.29 2.17
C LEU A 67 -17.02 16.16 1.46
N ALA A 68 -18.24 16.23 1.99
CA ALA A 68 -19.29 17.05 1.42
C ALA A 68 -19.05 18.55 1.68
N GLN A 69 -18.43 19.26 0.72
CA GLN A 69 -18.30 20.72 0.77
C GLN A 69 -18.85 21.45 -0.46
N LYS A 70 -19.56 22.54 -0.15
CA LYS A 70 -20.34 23.43 -1.02
C LYS A 70 -19.55 23.96 -2.23
N ALA A 71 -20.21 23.95 -3.38
CA ALA A 71 -19.75 24.62 -4.60
C ALA A 71 -19.72 26.16 -4.48
N ARG A 72 -18.73 26.79 -5.13
CA ARG A 72 -18.83 28.14 -5.70
C ARG A 72 -18.15 28.21 -7.07
N LEU A 73 -18.45 29.28 -7.81
CA LEU A 73 -18.55 29.31 -9.26
C LEU A 73 -17.33 29.99 -9.94
N GLY A 74 -16.76 29.30 -10.94
CA GLY A 74 -16.39 29.84 -12.26
C GLY A 74 -15.27 30.89 -12.42
N SER A 75 -14.26 30.54 -13.23
CA SER A 75 -13.81 31.37 -14.38
C SER A 75 -12.87 30.58 -15.33
N ARG A 76 -13.11 30.75 -16.64
CA ARG A 76 -12.15 30.55 -17.76
C ARG A 76 -11.50 31.93 -18.06
N PRO A 77 -10.49 32.09 -18.95
CA PRO A 77 -9.88 31.15 -19.89
C PRO A 77 -8.35 30.98 -19.60
N ASP A 78 -7.42 30.54 -20.46
CA ASP A 78 -7.45 30.09 -21.87
C ASP A 78 -6.31 29.08 -22.16
N ALA A 79 -6.12 28.68 -23.42
CA ALA A 79 -5.02 27.81 -23.88
C ALA A 79 -4.01 28.53 -24.79
N ARG A 80 -2.72 28.19 -24.67
CA ARG A 80 -1.70 28.46 -25.70
C ARG A 80 -0.81 27.23 -25.93
N ASN A 81 -0.75 26.81 -27.19
CA ASN A 81 0.13 25.75 -27.67
C ASN A 81 1.59 26.23 -27.63
N LEU A 82 2.52 25.36 -27.21
CA LEU A 82 3.91 25.41 -27.67
C LEU A 82 4.44 23.99 -27.86
N THR A 83 4.74 23.67 -29.12
CA THR A 83 5.50 22.49 -29.55
C THR A 83 6.99 22.69 -29.25
N GLY A 84 7.69 21.64 -28.80
CA GLY A 84 9.12 21.69 -28.49
C GLY A 84 9.76 20.30 -28.52
N GLN A 85 10.71 20.11 -29.44
CA GLN A 85 11.29 18.82 -29.84
C GLN A 85 11.93 17.97 -28.74
N VAL A 86 11.91 16.66 -29.01
CA VAL A 86 12.66 15.60 -28.31
C VAL A 86 14.16 15.76 -28.55
N ALA A 87 14.96 15.65 -27.49
CA ALA A 87 16.40 15.38 -27.57
C ALA A 87 16.71 14.09 -26.81
N SER A 88 17.34 13.12 -27.50
CA SER A 88 17.77 11.86 -26.90
C SER A 88 19.11 12.03 -26.19
N VAL A 89 19.25 11.49 -24.97
CA VAL A 89 20.53 11.40 -24.27
C VAL A 89 20.70 9.98 -23.72
N ARG A 90 21.95 9.50 -23.81
CA ARG A 90 22.41 8.13 -23.61
C ARG A 90 22.17 7.57 -22.21
N SER A 91 22.06 6.24 -22.13
CA SER A 91 22.21 5.47 -20.89
C SER A 91 23.49 5.84 -20.16
N GLY A 92 23.39 6.02 -18.84
CA GLY A 92 24.52 5.95 -17.92
C GLY A 92 24.62 4.55 -17.33
N ASP A 93 25.84 4.05 -17.16
CA ASP A 93 26.11 2.70 -16.68
C ASP A 93 25.67 2.47 -15.23
N TYR A 94 25.15 1.27 -14.96
CA TYR A 94 24.86 0.80 -13.61
C TYR A 94 26.09 0.13 -13.02
N HIS A 95 26.64 0.68 -11.94
CA HIS A 95 27.58 -0.03 -11.09
C HIS A 95 26.84 -1.16 -10.34
N VAL A 96 27.04 -2.39 -10.82
CA VAL A 96 26.66 -3.62 -10.11
C VAL A 96 27.73 -3.90 -9.05
N ASN A 97 27.37 -3.82 -7.77
CA ASN A 97 28.22 -4.35 -6.69
C ASN A 97 28.02 -5.87 -6.54
N GLU A 98 29.04 -6.54 -6.00
CA GLU A 98 29.18 -7.99 -5.99
C GLU A 98 28.25 -8.72 -5.00
N ASP A 99 27.07 -9.17 -5.45
CA ASP A 99 26.21 -10.10 -4.67
C ASP A 99 26.06 -11.51 -5.30
N ASN A 100 26.85 -11.79 -6.34
CA ASN A 100 26.73 -12.99 -7.19
C ASN A 100 27.07 -14.34 -6.50
N LYS A 101 27.30 -14.35 -5.19
CA LYS A 101 27.47 -15.56 -4.37
C LYS A 101 26.20 -15.97 -3.58
N ARG A 102 25.21 -15.07 -3.43
CA ARG A 102 24.00 -15.35 -2.62
C ARG A 102 22.84 -15.93 -3.43
N SER A 103 22.68 -15.51 -4.68
CA SER A 103 21.66 -16.02 -5.62
C SER A 103 21.72 -17.55 -5.76
N ALA A 104 22.92 -18.11 -5.94
CA ALA A 104 23.15 -19.55 -6.07
C ALA A 104 22.71 -20.39 -4.84
N SER A 105 22.46 -19.78 -3.67
CA SER A 105 22.04 -20.49 -2.46
C SER A 105 20.52 -20.70 -2.37
N ARG A 106 19.71 -20.06 -3.24
CA ARG A 106 18.24 -20.05 -3.12
C ARG A 106 17.52 -21.14 -3.92
N GLU A 107 18.19 -21.78 -4.87
CA GLU A 107 17.59 -22.73 -5.83
C GLU A 107 17.78 -24.23 -5.46
N GLY A 108 18.44 -24.53 -4.33
CA GLY A 108 18.65 -25.90 -3.87
C GLY A 108 17.47 -26.49 -3.07
N PRO A 109 17.30 -27.83 -3.08
CA PRO A 109 16.38 -28.51 -2.15
C PRO A 109 16.81 -28.30 -0.69
N VAL A 110 15.83 -28.31 0.23
CA VAL A 110 16.05 -28.09 1.67
C VAL A 110 17.09 -29.07 2.22
N LYS A 111 18.27 -28.54 2.60
CA LYS A 111 19.38 -29.31 3.17
C LYS A 111 19.62 -29.06 4.66
N LEU A 112 18.85 -28.17 5.29
CA LEU A 112 18.95 -27.88 6.71
C LEU A 112 17.58 -27.97 7.39
N GLY A 113 17.42 -28.97 8.26
CA GLY A 113 16.36 -29.02 9.26
C GLY A 113 14.92 -29.05 8.75
N SER A 114 13.99 -28.94 9.71
CA SER A 114 12.58 -28.64 9.42
C SER A 114 12.42 -27.14 9.09
N PRO A 115 11.49 -26.74 8.21
CA PRO A 115 11.17 -25.35 7.96
C PRO A 115 10.39 -24.67 9.10
N VAL A 116 9.88 -25.43 10.08
CA VAL A 116 9.08 -24.92 11.20
C VAL A 116 9.61 -25.46 12.53
N GLU A 117 9.73 -24.58 13.53
CA GLU A 117 10.21 -24.86 14.87
C GLU A 117 9.14 -24.56 15.92
N GLY A 118 9.06 -25.40 16.97
CA GLY A 118 8.10 -25.23 18.06
C GLY A 118 6.64 -25.20 17.59
N GLY A 119 6.35 -25.92 16.51
CA GLY A 119 5.03 -26.10 15.90
C GLY A 119 4.42 -24.88 15.21
N ILE A 120 4.96 -23.66 15.33
CA ILE A 120 4.33 -22.45 14.71
C ILE A 120 5.30 -21.38 14.22
N PHE A 121 6.61 -21.53 14.40
CA PHE A 121 7.58 -20.50 13.99
C PHE A 121 8.35 -20.95 12.76
N TRP A 122 8.60 -20.05 11.80
CA TRP A 122 9.63 -20.32 10.79
C TRP A 122 10.97 -20.58 11.49
N SER A 123 11.74 -21.50 10.93
CA SER A 123 13.03 -21.91 11.49
C SER A 123 14.08 -20.80 11.47
N GLU A 124 15.05 -20.89 12.38
CA GLU A 124 16.13 -19.90 12.48
C GLU A 124 16.92 -19.79 11.17
N TRP A 125 17.20 -20.92 10.52
CA TRP A 125 17.90 -20.96 9.22
C TRP A 125 17.15 -20.24 8.09
N LEU A 126 15.81 -20.18 8.13
CA LEU A 126 15.02 -19.39 7.16
C LEU A 126 15.12 -17.89 7.48
N GLU A 127 15.10 -17.49 8.76
CA GLU A 127 15.33 -16.09 9.14
C GLU A 127 16.76 -15.61 8.85
N GLU A 128 17.77 -16.49 8.89
CA GLU A 128 19.16 -16.18 8.51
C GLU A 128 19.35 -16.01 6.98
N LEU A 129 18.65 -16.80 6.16
CA LEU A 129 18.69 -16.70 4.69
C LEU A 129 17.84 -15.53 4.15
N PHE A 130 16.94 -14.99 4.96
CA PHE A 130 16.13 -13.85 4.61
C PHE A 130 17.00 -12.60 4.49
N SER A 131 17.09 -12.06 3.27
CA SER A 131 17.56 -10.69 3.04
C SER A 131 16.64 -9.77 3.83
N ALA A 132 17.16 -9.10 4.86
CA ALA A 132 16.42 -8.12 5.64
C ALA A 132 16.16 -6.86 4.81
N GLY A 133 15.24 -6.98 3.83
CA GLY A 133 15.05 -6.12 2.65
C GLY A 133 15.69 -4.75 2.72
N PHE A 134 14.99 -3.79 3.31
CA PHE A 134 15.53 -2.49 3.68
C PHE A 134 16.07 -2.55 5.11
N ALA A 135 17.33 -2.93 5.23
CA ALA A 135 18.02 -2.99 6.51
C ALA A 135 17.98 -1.63 7.23
N GLU A 136 18.02 -1.64 8.56
CA GLU A 136 17.83 -0.43 9.37
C GLU A 136 18.93 0.61 9.16
N GLU A 137 20.18 0.16 9.00
CA GLU A 137 21.33 1.01 8.67
C GLU A 137 21.19 1.65 7.29
N TYR A 138 20.92 0.85 6.26
CA TYR A 138 20.65 1.33 4.90
C TYR A 138 19.51 2.37 4.87
N SER A 139 18.45 2.08 5.63
CA SER A 139 17.28 2.95 5.74
C SER A 139 17.66 4.29 6.36
N ARG A 140 18.38 4.28 7.49
CA ARG A 140 18.88 5.50 8.17
C ARG A 140 19.73 6.36 7.24
N GLU A 141 20.74 5.78 6.59
CA GLU A 141 21.58 6.53 5.64
C GLU A 141 20.79 7.12 4.47
N TRP A 142 19.84 6.36 3.93
CA TRP A 142 18.98 6.84 2.84
C TRP A 142 18.13 8.03 3.32
N GLN A 143 17.54 7.93 4.50
CA GLN A 143 16.74 9.00 5.11
C GLN A 143 17.57 10.28 5.34
N GLU A 144 18.77 10.16 5.92
CA GLU A 144 19.68 11.27 6.18
C GLU A 144 20.07 12.03 4.89
N ARG A 145 20.47 11.30 3.83
CA ARG A 145 20.79 11.90 2.53
C ARG A 145 19.58 12.60 1.91
N VAL A 146 18.45 11.91 1.81
CA VAL A 146 17.27 12.39 1.05
C VAL A 146 16.60 13.61 1.66
N ARG A 147 16.72 13.86 2.98
CA ARG A 147 16.23 15.10 3.60
C ARG A 147 16.93 16.37 3.09
N THR A 148 18.14 16.26 2.53
CA THR A 148 18.94 17.42 2.06
C THR A 148 19.07 17.52 0.54
N TYR A 149 18.79 16.43 -0.19
CA TYR A 149 19.04 16.38 -1.62
C TYR A 149 18.06 17.23 -2.43
N ARG A 150 18.61 18.02 -3.36
CA ARG A 150 17.82 18.81 -4.32
C ARG A 150 17.10 17.90 -5.31
N ILE A 151 15.80 18.10 -5.46
CA ILE A 151 14.96 17.44 -6.47
C ILE A 151 15.08 18.24 -7.77
N VAL A 152 15.62 17.61 -8.81
CA VAL A 152 15.87 18.25 -10.11
C VAL A 152 14.78 17.98 -11.14
N LYS A 153 13.94 16.97 -10.91
CA LYS A 153 12.83 16.58 -11.81
C LYS A 153 11.70 15.93 -11.03
N LEU A 154 10.46 16.26 -11.38
CA LEU A 154 9.23 15.56 -10.99
C LEU A 154 8.51 15.08 -12.26
N GLU A 155 8.14 13.81 -12.32
CA GLU A 155 7.40 13.22 -13.44
C GLU A 155 6.33 12.22 -12.97
N PRO A 156 5.31 11.88 -13.79
CA PRO A 156 4.39 10.80 -13.44
C PRO A 156 5.12 9.45 -13.30
N GLY A 157 4.72 8.63 -12.32
CA GLY A 157 5.33 7.31 -12.14
C GLY A 157 4.98 6.56 -10.86
N CYS A 158 4.38 7.22 -9.86
CA CYS A 158 4.11 6.66 -8.53
C CYS A 158 2.60 6.48 -8.26
N GLY A 159 1.91 5.80 -9.19
CA GLY A 159 0.48 5.51 -9.08
C GLY A 159 -0.41 6.65 -9.55
N ARG A 160 -0.99 7.42 -8.62
CA ARG A 160 -1.95 8.50 -8.93
C ARG A 160 -1.27 9.68 -9.61
N ILE A 161 -2.02 10.45 -10.39
CA ILE A 161 -1.51 11.67 -11.09
C ILE A 161 -0.98 12.71 -10.09
N SER A 162 -1.58 12.79 -8.89
CA SER A 162 -1.16 13.65 -7.78
C SER A 162 0.15 13.21 -7.11
N ASN A 163 0.60 11.97 -7.32
CA ASN A 163 1.88 11.46 -6.82
C ASN A 163 2.91 11.52 -7.96
N GLN A 164 4.17 11.85 -7.66
CA GLN A 164 5.21 12.03 -8.67
C GLN A 164 6.43 11.18 -8.36
N LEU A 165 7.17 10.79 -9.39
CA LEU A 165 8.52 10.28 -9.30
C LEU A 165 9.49 11.47 -9.25
N ALA A 166 10.14 11.67 -8.11
CA ALA A 166 11.25 12.59 -7.97
C ALA A 166 12.53 11.95 -8.48
N THR A 167 13.37 12.76 -9.14
CA THR A 167 14.78 12.47 -9.36
C THR A 167 15.60 13.52 -8.63
N PHE A 168 16.53 13.08 -7.78
CA PHE A 168 17.45 13.93 -7.03
C PHE A 168 18.67 14.32 -7.88
N ALA A 169 19.44 15.30 -7.43
CA ALA A 169 20.62 15.82 -8.11
C ALA A 169 21.73 14.76 -8.32
N ASP A 170 21.75 13.68 -7.53
CA ASP A 170 22.67 12.54 -7.68
C ASP A 170 22.14 11.45 -8.64
N GLY A 171 20.96 11.67 -9.24
CA GLY A 171 20.30 10.71 -10.13
C GLY A 171 19.44 9.66 -9.42
N THR A 172 19.48 9.56 -8.08
CA THR A 172 18.60 8.65 -7.34
C THR A 172 17.14 9.11 -7.40
N LYS A 173 16.21 8.20 -7.06
CA LYS A 173 14.77 8.42 -7.23
C LYS A 173 13.96 8.10 -5.97
N ALA A 174 12.87 8.83 -5.78
CA ALA A 174 11.86 8.58 -4.76
C ALA A 174 10.46 8.79 -5.32
N CYS A 175 9.49 8.05 -4.81
CA CYS A 175 8.08 8.38 -4.98
C CYS A 175 7.68 9.46 -3.99
N VAL A 176 7.24 10.60 -4.52
CA VAL A 176 6.62 11.69 -3.78
C VAL A 176 5.12 11.40 -3.66
N ARG A 177 4.61 11.32 -2.44
CA ARG A 177 3.17 11.23 -2.19
C ARG A 177 2.65 12.51 -1.57
N TYR A 178 1.79 13.18 -2.32
CA TYR A 178 1.00 14.31 -1.82
C TYR A 178 -0.26 13.83 -1.08
N GLY A 179 -0.73 12.61 -1.38
CA GLY A 179 -2.00 12.08 -0.88
C GLY A 179 -3.22 12.74 -1.53
N ILE A 180 -4.41 12.21 -1.26
CA ILE A 180 -5.69 12.90 -1.49
C ILE A 180 -5.99 13.81 -0.29
N ASN A 181 -5.56 13.40 0.90
CA ASN A 181 -5.61 14.17 2.13
C ASN A 181 -4.38 13.88 3.03
N VAL A 182 -4.21 14.68 4.09
CA VAL A 182 -3.13 14.52 5.06
C VAL A 182 -3.17 13.17 5.80
N ASP A 183 -4.36 12.58 6.00
CA ASP A 183 -4.52 11.26 6.63
C ASP A 183 -3.76 10.16 5.88
N GLN A 184 -3.70 10.22 4.55
CA GLN A 184 -3.02 9.21 3.73
C GLN A 184 -1.49 9.29 3.87
N VAL A 185 -0.94 10.51 3.93
CA VAL A 185 0.49 10.72 4.19
C VAL A 185 0.83 10.33 5.64
N GLN A 186 -0.04 10.69 6.60
CA GLN A 186 0.07 10.26 8.00
C GLN A 186 -0.03 8.72 8.14
N GLY A 187 -0.93 8.09 7.39
CA GLY A 187 -1.09 6.64 7.31
C GLY A 187 0.17 5.95 6.79
N GLU A 188 0.75 6.42 5.68
CA GLU A 188 1.96 5.83 5.10
C GLU A 188 3.16 5.92 6.06
N VAL A 189 3.44 7.10 6.64
CA VAL A 189 4.60 7.27 7.54
C VAL A 189 4.45 6.49 8.83
N LEU A 190 3.27 6.51 9.48
CA LEU A 190 3.06 5.77 10.72
C LEU A 190 3.06 4.25 10.47
N THR A 191 2.64 3.81 9.29
CA THR A 191 2.72 2.40 8.88
C THR A 191 4.17 1.97 8.71
N TYR A 192 5.03 2.80 8.11
CA TYR A 192 6.49 2.57 8.06
C TYR A 192 7.12 2.45 9.45
N TYR A 193 6.78 3.33 10.40
CA TYR A 193 7.30 3.24 11.76
C TYR A 193 6.76 2.05 12.56
N LEU A 194 5.51 1.64 12.33
CA LEU A 194 4.98 0.40 12.91
C LEU A 194 5.71 -0.83 12.36
N ALA A 195 6.08 -0.87 11.08
CA ALA A 195 6.89 -1.95 10.53
C ALA A 195 8.26 -2.06 11.21
N ARG A 196 8.93 -0.92 11.47
CA ARG A 196 10.19 -0.90 12.25
C ARG A 196 10.02 -1.43 13.67
N LEU A 197 8.91 -1.12 14.36
CA LEU A 197 8.60 -1.72 15.67
C LEU A 197 8.36 -3.23 15.61
N LEU A 198 7.72 -3.71 14.55
CA LEU A 198 7.48 -5.13 14.31
C LEU A 198 8.69 -5.88 13.73
N GLY A 199 9.74 -5.15 13.32
CA GLY A 199 10.96 -5.72 12.74
C GLY A 199 10.76 -6.23 11.32
N ILE A 200 9.78 -5.68 10.60
CA ILE A 200 9.44 -5.98 9.21
C ILE A 200 10.18 -4.98 8.32
N THR A 201 11.08 -5.49 7.48
CA THR A 201 12.00 -4.71 6.63
C THR A 201 11.57 -4.65 5.17
N ASN A 202 10.34 -5.05 4.86
CA ASN A 202 9.79 -5.12 3.50
C ASN A 202 9.30 -3.77 2.95
N LEU A 203 9.29 -2.71 3.76
CA LEU A 203 8.87 -1.37 3.36
C LEU A 203 10.10 -0.54 2.94
N PRO A 204 10.10 0.09 1.75
CA PRO A 204 11.18 1.00 1.37
C PRO A 204 11.31 2.15 2.37
N PRO A 205 12.53 2.67 2.63
CA PRO A 205 12.72 3.78 3.54
C PRO A 205 11.97 5.02 3.04
N LEU A 206 11.44 5.78 4.00
CA LEU A 206 10.54 6.90 3.79
C LEU A 206 11.03 8.09 4.63
N VAL A 207 10.93 9.31 4.11
CA VAL A 207 11.05 10.54 4.89
C VAL A 207 9.89 11.48 4.64
N LEU A 208 9.55 12.31 5.61
CA LEU A 208 8.69 13.48 5.36
C LEU A 208 9.53 14.65 4.79
N SER A 209 8.95 15.39 3.85
CA SER A 209 9.46 16.67 3.35
C SER A 209 8.33 17.70 3.26
N GLN A 210 8.65 18.97 3.44
CA GLN A 210 7.69 20.07 3.32
C GLN A 210 7.95 20.89 2.06
N LEU A 211 6.89 21.12 1.29
CA LEU A 211 6.89 22.05 0.16
C LEU A 211 6.97 23.48 0.69
N SER A 212 8.06 24.20 0.42
CA SER A 212 8.19 25.62 0.77
C SER A 212 8.85 26.38 -0.38
N PRO A 213 8.40 27.62 -0.70
CA PRO A 213 9.10 28.49 -1.65
C PRO A 213 10.57 28.72 -1.29
N GLU A 214 10.89 28.70 0.01
CA GLU A 214 12.22 28.88 0.58
C GLU A 214 13.07 27.60 0.57
N SER A 215 12.47 26.44 0.28
CA SER A 215 13.19 25.15 0.31
C SER A 215 14.02 24.95 -0.95
N GLU A 216 15.35 24.92 -0.78
CA GLU A 216 16.29 24.56 -1.85
C GLU A 216 16.01 23.18 -2.45
N GLN A 217 15.47 22.25 -1.65
CA GLN A 217 15.12 20.90 -2.11
C GLN A 217 14.11 20.93 -3.27
N TRP A 218 13.10 21.80 -3.18
CA TRP A 218 12.01 21.90 -4.17
C TRP A 218 12.24 22.99 -5.22
N ALA A 219 13.26 23.84 -5.06
CA ALA A 219 13.45 25.07 -5.82
C ALA A 219 13.47 24.89 -7.36
N ALA A 220 14.06 23.80 -7.86
CA ALA A 220 14.15 23.51 -9.29
C ALA A 220 12.86 22.96 -9.91
N VAL A 221 11.90 22.50 -9.09
CA VAL A 221 10.65 21.85 -9.55
C VAL A 221 9.38 22.61 -9.18
N ARG A 222 9.48 23.84 -8.64
CA ARG A 222 8.33 24.71 -8.28
C ARG A 222 7.29 24.83 -9.39
N THR A 223 7.70 25.17 -10.62
CA THR A 223 6.77 25.25 -11.78
C THR A 223 5.97 23.96 -12.01
N ARG A 224 6.50 22.80 -11.62
CA ARG A 224 5.81 21.51 -11.71
C ARG A 224 4.88 21.26 -10.51
N THR A 225 5.26 21.66 -9.29
CA THR A 225 4.35 21.57 -8.12
C THR A 225 3.16 22.51 -8.27
N ASP A 226 3.38 23.71 -8.82
CA ASP A 226 2.34 24.71 -9.10
C ASP A 226 1.35 24.19 -10.15
N ALA A 227 1.87 23.58 -11.23
CA ALA A 227 1.06 22.95 -12.27
C ALA A 227 0.27 21.71 -11.77
N LEU A 228 0.71 21.08 -10.69
CA LEU A 228 0.01 20.00 -9.99
C LEU A 228 -0.96 20.51 -8.91
N GLN A 229 -1.03 21.84 -8.70
CA GLN A 229 -1.85 22.50 -7.67
C GLN A 229 -1.58 21.99 -6.25
N TRP A 230 -0.33 21.61 -5.97
CA TRP A 230 0.11 21.27 -4.61
C TRP A 230 0.12 22.54 -3.76
N SER A 231 -0.35 22.44 -2.52
CA SER A 231 -0.44 23.59 -1.62
C SER A 231 0.91 23.94 -1.01
N ASP A 232 1.19 25.23 -0.87
CA ASP A 232 2.31 25.72 -0.07
C ASP A 232 2.27 25.14 1.35
N ARG A 233 3.43 24.77 1.87
CA ARG A 233 3.64 24.15 3.20
C ARG A 233 3.03 22.76 3.39
N ALA A 234 2.47 22.15 2.35
CA ALA A 234 2.02 20.77 2.42
C ALA A 234 3.21 19.84 2.75
N VAL A 235 2.96 18.88 3.63
CA VAL A 235 3.90 17.82 3.99
C VAL A 235 3.62 16.61 3.10
N VAL A 236 4.66 16.13 2.42
CA VAL A 236 4.63 14.97 1.52
C VAL A 236 5.56 13.90 2.05
N SER A 237 5.30 12.63 1.73
CA SER A 237 6.28 11.57 1.91
C SER A 237 7.18 11.45 0.68
N LEU A 238 8.45 11.13 0.91
CA LEU A 238 9.42 10.69 -0.08
C LEU A 238 9.78 9.24 0.27
N THR A 239 9.23 8.30 -0.49
CA THR A 239 9.47 6.86 -0.31
C THR A 239 10.46 6.38 -1.36
N LYS A 240 11.50 5.63 -0.99
CA LYS A 240 12.53 5.16 -1.93
C LYS A 240 11.91 4.47 -3.15
N TRP A 241 12.31 4.89 -4.35
CA TRP A 241 11.96 4.20 -5.58
C TRP A 241 12.83 2.94 -5.74
N VAL A 242 12.20 1.86 -6.21
CA VAL A 242 12.80 0.54 -6.38
C VAL A 242 12.59 0.11 -7.84
N ALA A 243 13.66 -0.27 -8.50
CA ALA A 243 13.66 -0.67 -9.90
C ALA A 243 13.28 -2.15 -10.09
N ASN A 244 12.97 -2.54 -11.33
CA ASN A 244 12.89 -3.94 -11.77
C ASN A 244 11.93 -4.81 -10.95
N LEU A 245 10.84 -4.21 -10.47
CA LEU A 245 9.81 -4.88 -9.69
C LEU A 245 8.80 -5.62 -10.58
N SER A 246 8.43 -6.84 -10.18
CA SER A 246 7.37 -7.65 -10.82
C SER A 246 6.13 -7.80 -9.92
N GLY A 247 5.01 -8.25 -10.48
CA GLY A 247 3.80 -8.55 -9.72
C GLY A 247 3.96 -9.75 -8.78
N VAL A 248 3.13 -9.79 -7.72
CA VAL A 248 3.09 -10.91 -6.75
C VAL A 248 1.68 -11.47 -6.69
N VAL A 249 1.51 -12.74 -7.06
CA VAL A 249 0.23 -13.46 -6.97
C VAL A 249 0.07 -14.06 -5.57
N THR A 250 -1.16 -14.16 -5.05
CA THR A 250 -1.40 -14.81 -3.75
C THR A 250 -0.99 -16.31 -3.79
N PRO A 251 -0.12 -16.79 -2.88
CA PRO A 251 0.29 -18.20 -2.81
C PRO A 251 -0.88 -19.14 -2.58
N GLY A 252 -0.81 -20.35 -3.15
CA GLY A 252 -1.85 -21.38 -3.03
C GLY A 252 -2.38 -21.60 -1.61
N PRO A 253 -1.52 -21.76 -0.57
CA PRO A 253 -1.95 -21.93 0.82
C PRO A 253 -2.79 -20.78 1.41
N LEU A 254 -2.72 -19.58 0.81
CA LEU A 254 -3.40 -18.37 1.28
C LEU A 254 -4.63 -18.00 0.44
N ARG A 255 -4.97 -18.83 -0.56
CA ARG A 255 -6.23 -18.72 -1.32
C ARG A 255 -7.37 -19.38 -0.54
N GLN A 256 -8.60 -18.92 -0.75
CA GLN A 256 -9.76 -19.37 0.02
C GLN A 256 -10.19 -20.82 -0.22
N GLU A 257 -9.75 -21.42 -1.32
CA GLU A 257 -9.96 -22.83 -1.64
C GLU A 257 -9.02 -23.75 -0.85
N SER A 258 -7.97 -23.19 -0.24
CA SER A 258 -7.04 -23.92 0.63
C SER A 258 -7.53 -23.95 2.08
N SER A 259 -7.02 -24.90 2.87
CA SER A 259 -7.23 -24.92 4.31
C SER A 259 -6.54 -23.80 5.08
N GLY A 260 -5.66 -23.02 4.43
CA GLY A 260 -4.78 -22.04 5.10
C GLY A 260 -3.35 -22.56 5.23
N LEU A 261 -2.43 -21.64 5.55
CA LEU A 261 -1.03 -21.92 5.85
C LEU A 261 -0.88 -22.33 7.31
N HIS A 262 -0.97 -23.64 7.51
CA HIS A 262 -0.78 -24.30 8.80
C HIS A 262 0.60 -25.01 8.84
N PRO A 263 1.13 -25.29 10.05
CA PRO A 263 2.42 -25.96 10.26
C PRO A 263 2.35 -27.47 9.97
N ARG A 264 1.90 -27.84 8.76
CA ARG A 264 1.86 -29.23 8.30
C ARG A 264 3.18 -29.55 7.62
N LEU A 265 4.08 -30.21 8.35
CA LEU A 265 5.45 -30.51 7.89
C LEU A 265 5.49 -31.08 6.47
N GLN A 266 4.67 -32.11 6.17
CA GLN A 266 4.60 -32.71 4.83
C GLN A 266 4.26 -31.74 3.68
N GLU A 267 3.50 -30.66 3.94
CA GLU A 267 3.16 -29.65 2.91
C GLU A 267 4.27 -28.59 2.74
N LEU A 268 5.13 -28.43 3.76
CA LEU A 268 6.22 -27.44 3.81
C LEU A 268 7.57 -28.04 3.43
N ASP A 269 7.86 -29.28 3.81
CA ASP A 269 9.09 -30.01 3.48
C ASP A 269 9.24 -30.26 1.97
N ASN A 270 8.11 -30.31 1.24
CA ASN A 270 8.06 -30.44 -0.22
C ASN A 270 8.30 -29.11 -0.97
N LYS A 271 8.60 -28.01 -0.27
CA LYS A 271 8.81 -26.68 -0.87
C LYS A 271 10.28 -26.36 -1.07
N THR A 272 10.58 -25.58 -2.09
CA THR A 272 11.90 -24.98 -2.27
C THR A 272 12.17 -23.91 -1.21
N THR A 273 13.45 -23.62 -0.96
CA THR A 273 13.88 -22.53 -0.07
C THR A 273 13.28 -21.18 -0.49
N ALA A 274 13.19 -20.92 -1.80
CA ALA A 274 12.58 -19.70 -2.32
C ALA A 274 11.07 -19.59 -2.01
N GLU A 275 10.31 -20.69 -2.13
CA GLU A 275 8.87 -20.71 -1.76
C GLU A 275 8.67 -20.54 -0.25
N LEU A 276 9.54 -21.10 0.59
CA LEU A 276 9.48 -20.94 2.05
C LEU A 276 9.78 -19.49 2.47
N LEU A 277 10.80 -18.87 1.88
CA LEU A 277 11.11 -17.44 2.07
C LEU A 277 9.99 -16.53 1.57
N GLU A 278 9.30 -16.89 0.48
CA GLU A 278 8.12 -16.17 0.00
C GLU A 278 6.95 -16.29 0.99
N LEU A 279 6.62 -17.51 1.44
CA LEU A 279 5.55 -17.74 2.42
C LEU A 279 5.81 -17.02 3.75
N MET A 280 7.06 -16.96 4.21
CA MET A 280 7.43 -16.20 5.41
C MET A 280 7.11 -14.71 5.26
N GLN A 281 7.47 -14.10 4.14
CA GLN A 281 7.16 -12.69 3.88
C GLN A 281 5.64 -12.44 3.77
N TRP A 282 4.89 -13.38 3.20
CA TRP A 282 3.43 -13.32 3.21
C TRP A 282 2.82 -13.44 4.61
N THR A 283 3.40 -14.24 5.52
CA THR A 283 2.91 -14.29 6.91
C THR A 283 3.12 -12.96 7.62
N ASP A 284 4.28 -12.32 7.46
CA ASP A 284 4.55 -10.98 7.99
C ASP A 284 3.61 -9.92 7.38
N LEU A 285 3.36 -9.96 6.06
CA LEU A 285 2.40 -9.09 5.38
C LEU A 285 1.01 -9.22 5.99
N ILE A 286 0.54 -10.45 6.22
CA ILE A 286 -0.80 -10.71 6.78
C ILE A 286 -0.92 -10.16 8.21
N LEU A 287 0.10 -10.35 9.05
CA LEU A 287 0.09 -9.77 10.40
C LEU A 287 0.10 -8.24 10.34
N PHE A 288 0.87 -7.66 9.42
CA PHE A 288 1.04 -6.23 9.25
C PHE A 288 -0.20 -5.53 8.69
N ASP A 289 -0.77 -6.06 7.59
CA ASP A 289 -2.02 -5.57 7.01
C ASP A 289 -3.19 -5.79 7.97
N TYR A 290 -3.18 -6.85 8.80
CA TYR A 290 -4.14 -6.98 9.92
C TYR A 290 -3.99 -5.82 10.91
N LEU A 291 -2.80 -5.60 11.48
CA LEU A 291 -2.60 -4.55 12.49
C LEU A 291 -2.91 -3.15 11.95
N THR A 292 -2.48 -2.86 10.72
CA THR A 292 -2.70 -1.56 10.07
C THR A 292 -4.11 -1.39 9.50
N ALA A 293 -4.89 -2.47 9.36
CA ALA A 293 -6.13 -2.49 8.58
C ALA A 293 -5.96 -1.98 7.13
N ASN A 294 -4.81 -2.29 6.50
CA ASN A 294 -4.56 -1.93 5.11
C ASN A 294 -5.43 -2.79 4.17
N PHE A 295 -6.48 -2.19 3.62
CA PHE A 295 -7.43 -2.88 2.77
C PHE A 295 -7.02 -2.95 1.29
N ASP A 296 -6.16 -2.05 0.78
CA ASP A 296 -5.81 -1.94 -0.66
C ASP A 296 -4.73 -2.94 -1.12
N ARG A 297 -4.80 -4.17 -0.58
CA ARG A 297 -3.96 -5.33 -0.93
C ARG A 297 -4.82 -6.60 -0.98
N LEU A 298 -4.42 -7.66 -0.27
CA LEU A 298 -5.08 -8.98 -0.25
C LEU A 298 -6.56 -8.90 0.15
N VAL A 299 -6.92 -7.98 1.04
CA VAL A 299 -8.30 -7.74 1.48
C VAL A 299 -9.19 -7.19 0.35
N SER A 300 -8.70 -6.26 -0.47
CA SER A 300 -9.40 -5.79 -1.67
C SER A 300 -9.63 -6.91 -2.69
N ASN A 301 -8.65 -7.81 -2.86
CA ASN A 301 -8.79 -8.99 -3.73
C ASN A 301 -9.87 -9.93 -3.19
N LEU A 302 -9.87 -10.25 -1.88
CA LEU A 302 -10.92 -11.08 -1.27
C LEU A 302 -12.33 -10.48 -1.40
N PHE A 303 -12.48 -9.17 -1.21
CA PHE A 303 -13.74 -8.47 -1.44
C PHE A 303 -14.16 -8.55 -2.92
N SER A 304 -13.20 -8.45 -3.84
CA SER A 304 -13.46 -8.48 -5.29
C SER A 304 -13.89 -9.86 -5.81
N ARG A 305 -13.69 -10.95 -5.04
CA ARG A 305 -14.12 -12.32 -5.43
C ARG A 305 -15.61 -12.45 -5.73
N GLN A 306 -16.45 -11.56 -5.18
CA GLN A 306 -17.89 -11.55 -5.46
C GLN A 306 -18.24 -11.15 -6.92
N TRP A 307 -17.28 -10.55 -7.65
CA TRP A 307 -17.41 -10.27 -9.09
C TRP A 307 -16.41 -11.04 -9.95
N ASP A 308 -15.26 -11.44 -9.39
CA ASP A 308 -14.21 -12.16 -10.12
C ASP A 308 -13.59 -13.27 -9.26
N SER A 309 -14.01 -14.51 -9.47
CA SER A 309 -13.54 -15.67 -8.72
C SER A 309 -12.02 -15.90 -8.80
N ARG A 310 -11.37 -15.40 -9.85
CA ARG A 310 -9.92 -15.59 -10.12
C ARG A 310 -9.05 -14.40 -9.71
N VAL A 311 -9.61 -13.39 -9.02
CA VAL A 311 -8.81 -12.22 -8.58
C VAL A 311 -7.64 -12.59 -7.65
N MET A 312 -7.72 -13.71 -6.92
CA MET A 312 -6.62 -14.23 -6.09
C MET A 312 -5.48 -14.89 -6.91
N GLU A 313 -5.71 -15.12 -8.20
CA GLU A 313 -4.74 -15.66 -9.16
C GLU A 313 -4.05 -14.56 -9.98
N ARG A 314 -4.40 -13.29 -9.74
CA ARG A 314 -3.76 -12.11 -10.32
C ARG A 314 -2.76 -11.49 -9.35
N ASP A 315 -2.00 -10.54 -9.88
CA ASP A 315 -1.13 -9.67 -9.09
C ASP A 315 -1.92 -8.99 -7.97
N THR A 316 -1.34 -9.01 -6.77
CA THR A 316 -1.89 -8.38 -5.58
C THR A 316 -1.60 -6.89 -5.64
N ASN A 317 -2.63 -6.06 -5.48
CA ASN A 317 -2.46 -4.60 -5.47
C ASN A 317 -1.39 -4.18 -4.46
N ASN A 318 -0.58 -3.19 -4.83
CA ASN A 318 0.41 -2.54 -3.96
C ASN A 318 1.42 -3.51 -3.29
N LEU A 319 1.70 -4.63 -3.96
CA LEU A 319 2.63 -5.65 -3.54
C LEU A 319 3.45 -6.14 -4.75
N LEU A 320 4.77 -6.03 -4.66
CA LEU A 320 5.67 -6.29 -5.80
C LEU A 320 6.89 -7.10 -5.37
N LYS A 321 7.54 -7.83 -6.27
CA LYS A 321 8.73 -8.67 -6.01
C LYS A 321 9.99 -8.04 -6.57
N THR A 322 11.10 -8.08 -5.84
CA THR A 322 12.45 -7.83 -6.39
C THR A 322 12.93 -9.03 -7.22
N PRO A 323 13.93 -8.85 -8.10
CA PRO A 323 14.56 -9.98 -8.81
C PRO A 323 15.11 -11.05 -7.86
N ASP A 324 15.59 -10.66 -6.67
CA ASP A 324 16.15 -11.55 -5.66
C ASP A 324 15.09 -12.34 -4.87
N GLY A 325 13.82 -11.95 -5.00
CA GLY A 325 12.66 -12.62 -4.41
C GLY A 325 12.06 -11.95 -3.17
N ASP A 326 12.52 -10.77 -2.79
CA ASP A 326 11.94 -10.01 -1.68
C ASP A 326 10.62 -9.35 -2.10
N ILE A 327 9.60 -9.48 -1.26
CA ILE A 327 8.31 -8.82 -1.43
C ILE A 327 8.41 -7.40 -0.85
N VAL A 328 8.09 -6.40 -1.66
CA VAL A 328 8.14 -4.97 -1.31
C VAL A 328 6.74 -4.44 -1.05
N PHE A 329 6.55 -3.88 0.15
CA PHE A 329 5.28 -3.37 0.64
C PHE A 329 5.15 -1.88 0.29
N ILE A 330 4.71 -1.59 -0.94
CA ILE A 330 4.49 -0.22 -1.43
C ILE A 330 3.08 0.28 -1.12
N ASP A 331 2.84 1.59 -1.23
CA ASP A 331 1.50 2.21 -1.14
C ASP A 331 0.75 1.87 0.16
N ASN A 332 1.35 2.25 1.29
CA ASN A 332 0.78 2.01 2.62
C ASN A 332 -0.21 3.12 3.05
N GLU A 333 -0.67 3.98 2.13
CA GLU A 333 -1.61 5.09 2.39
C GLU A 333 -2.97 4.62 2.95
N ALA A 334 -3.38 3.40 2.62
CA ALA A 334 -4.63 2.77 3.08
C ALA A 334 -4.52 2.16 4.49
N GLY A 335 -3.32 2.15 5.10
CA GLY A 335 -3.10 1.69 6.46
C GLY A 335 -3.42 2.74 7.54
N LEU A 336 -3.51 2.26 8.78
CA LEU A 336 -3.74 3.00 10.01
C LEU A 336 -4.87 4.03 9.89
N VAL A 337 -4.54 5.32 9.82
CA VAL A 337 -5.48 6.45 9.87
C VAL A 337 -6.63 6.29 8.86
N HIS A 338 -6.33 5.86 7.64
CA HIS A 338 -7.37 5.66 6.63
C HIS A 338 -8.10 4.33 6.83
N GLY A 339 -7.37 3.23 7.05
CA GLY A 339 -7.93 1.88 7.23
C GLY A 339 -8.86 1.77 8.43
N TYR A 340 -8.51 2.39 9.55
CA TYR A 340 -9.31 2.42 10.77
C TYR A 340 -10.64 3.17 10.59
N ARG A 341 -10.65 4.28 9.84
CA ARG A 341 -11.87 5.03 9.50
C ARG A 341 -12.88 4.23 8.66
N VAL A 342 -12.44 3.17 7.97
CA VAL A 342 -13.32 2.27 7.19
C VAL A 342 -13.37 0.84 7.74
N LEU A 343 -12.84 0.61 8.96
CA LEU A 343 -12.55 -0.72 9.48
C LEU A 343 -13.74 -1.67 9.46
N ASP A 344 -14.93 -1.22 9.88
CA ASP A 344 -16.14 -2.04 9.96
C ASP A 344 -16.51 -2.71 8.61
N MET A 345 -16.18 -2.05 7.50
CA MET A 345 -16.42 -2.59 6.15
C MET A 345 -15.46 -3.75 5.80
N TRP A 346 -14.23 -3.70 6.34
CA TRP A 346 -13.11 -4.54 5.96
C TRP A 346 -12.72 -5.60 6.99
N GLU A 347 -13.08 -5.44 8.27
CA GLU A 347 -12.58 -6.28 9.38
C GLU A 347 -12.93 -7.76 9.21
N LYS A 348 -14.07 -8.09 8.59
CA LYS A 348 -14.42 -9.49 8.28
C LYS A 348 -13.42 -10.15 7.32
N TYR A 349 -12.85 -9.40 6.39
CA TYR A 349 -11.83 -9.88 5.46
C TYR A 349 -10.46 -9.93 6.14
N HIS A 350 -10.07 -8.90 6.89
CA HIS A 350 -8.84 -8.94 7.71
C HIS A 350 -8.84 -10.13 8.68
N SER A 351 -9.96 -10.41 9.33
CA SER A 351 -10.11 -11.56 10.23
C SER A 351 -10.05 -12.89 9.48
N ALA A 352 -10.67 -13.00 8.30
CA ALA A 352 -10.58 -14.22 7.49
C ALA A 352 -9.15 -14.51 7.00
N VAL A 353 -8.39 -13.47 6.64
CA VAL A 353 -6.96 -13.58 6.25
C VAL A 353 -6.10 -13.95 7.46
N LEU A 354 -6.30 -13.31 8.61
CA LEU A 354 -5.52 -13.64 9.82
C LEU A 354 -5.76 -15.10 10.25
N SER A 355 -7.01 -15.57 10.18
CA SER A 355 -7.38 -16.94 10.54
C SER A 355 -6.77 -18.01 9.61
N SER A 356 -6.30 -17.65 8.41
CA SER A 356 -5.67 -18.61 7.49
C SER A 356 -4.17 -18.80 7.69
N VAL A 357 -3.55 -18.18 8.71
CA VAL A 357 -2.13 -18.35 9.03
C VAL A 357 -1.91 -18.82 10.47
N CYS A 358 -1.17 -19.92 10.64
CA CYS A 358 -0.64 -20.38 11.93
C CYS A 358 0.86 -20.71 11.89
N VAL A 359 1.58 -20.15 10.92
CA VAL A 359 3.06 -20.12 10.88
C VAL A 359 3.48 -18.65 10.88
N PHE A 360 4.46 -18.30 11.72
CA PHE A 360 4.85 -16.91 11.94
C PHE A 360 6.37 -16.76 12.00
N ARG A 361 6.89 -15.60 11.60
CA ARG A 361 8.31 -15.30 11.85
C ARG A 361 8.53 -15.07 13.35
N ARG A 362 9.53 -15.73 13.93
CA ARG A 362 9.77 -15.76 15.39
C ARG A 362 9.99 -14.36 15.92
N ARG A 363 10.81 -13.57 15.22
CA ARG A 363 11.14 -12.18 15.60
C ARG A 363 9.92 -11.25 15.56
N THR A 364 9.03 -11.40 14.58
CA THR A 364 7.77 -10.62 14.48
C THR A 364 6.84 -10.98 15.64
N ALA A 365 6.61 -12.28 15.87
CA ALA A 365 5.74 -12.76 16.94
C ALA A 365 6.21 -12.33 18.34
N GLN A 366 7.52 -12.34 18.60
CA GLN A 366 8.11 -11.82 19.84
C GLN A 366 7.84 -10.32 20.03
N ARG A 367 8.01 -9.51 18.98
CA ARG A 367 7.74 -8.06 19.03
C ARG A 367 6.26 -7.74 19.23
N VAL A 368 5.36 -8.53 18.64
CA VAL A 368 3.90 -8.45 18.92
C VAL A 368 3.60 -8.80 20.38
N ALA A 369 4.19 -9.87 20.92
CA ALA A 369 4.01 -10.26 22.31
C ALA A 369 4.52 -9.18 23.28
N GLU A 370 5.65 -8.53 22.97
CA GLU A 370 6.19 -7.42 23.76
C GLU A 370 5.28 -6.18 23.74
N LEU A 371 4.81 -5.75 22.57
CA LEU A 371 3.85 -4.65 22.46
C LEU A 371 2.52 -4.95 23.17
N HIS A 372 2.06 -6.20 23.15
CA HIS A 372 0.89 -6.63 23.91
C HIS A 372 1.15 -6.57 25.43
N ARG A 373 2.28 -7.11 25.89
CA ARG A 373 2.67 -7.18 27.30
C ARG A 373 2.81 -5.79 27.94
N ARG A 374 3.36 -4.83 27.19
CA ARG A 374 3.51 -3.44 27.67
C ARG A 374 2.19 -2.67 27.68
N GLY A 375 1.29 -2.93 26.74
CA GLY A 375 -0.01 -2.24 26.62
C GLY A 375 0.08 -0.76 26.22
N ASP A 376 1.24 -0.29 25.76
CA ASP A 376 1.56 1.11 25.53
C ASP A 376 1.90 1.44 24.06
N SER A 377 1.34 0.68 23.09
CA SER A 377 1.69 0.81 21.66
C SER A 377 1.61 2.25 21.12
N ARG A 378 0.64 3.05 21.60
CA ARG A 378 0.52 4.50 21.36
C ARG A 378 1.82 5.25 21.67
N LYS A 379 2.39 5.01 22.85
CA LYS A 379 3.58 5.67 23.35
C LYS A 379 4.81 5.25 22.55
N VAL A 380 5.02 3.94 22.38
CA VAL A 380 6.20 3.39 21.68
C VAL A 380 6.27 3.86 20.23
N LEU A 381 5.14 3.86 19.51
CA LEU A 381 5.07 4.34 18.14
C LEU A 381 5.26 5.86 18.05
N LEU A 382 4.72 6.62 19.01
CA LEU A 382 4.88 8.07 19.06
C LEU A 382 6.33 8.49 19.35
N GLU A 383 7.01 7.81 20.27
CA GLU A 383 8.42 8.04 20.61
C GLU A 383 9.29 7.77 19.37
N LEU A 384 9.23 6.56 18.80
CA LEU A 384 10.02 6.21 17.60
C LEU A 384 9.76 7.18 16.42
N TYR A 385 8.51 7.55 16.17
CA TYR A 385 8.14 8.47 15.10
C TYR A 385 8.68 9.88 15.33
N ARG A 386 8.58 10.42 16.54
CA ARG A 386 9.12 11.76 16.87
C ARG A 386 10.62 11.81 16.80
N ASP A 387 11.29 10.78 17.31
CA ASP A 387 12.75 10.69 17.33
C ASP A 387 13.33 10.50 15.91
N SER A 388 12.53 10.00 14.96
CA SER A 388 12.96 9.71 13.59
C SER A 388 12.49 10.70 12.52
N GLU A 389 11.37 11.42 12.72
CA GLU A 389 10.80 12.36 11.75
C GLU A 389 10.72 13.80 12.28
N PRO A 390 11.57 14.73 11.77
CA PRO A 390 11.53 16.14 12.14
C PRO A 390 10.19 16.84 11.88
N LEU A 391 9.42 16.39 10.88
CA LEU A 391 8.11 16.98 10.53
C LEU A 391 6.93 16.29 11.25
N SER A 392 7.20 15.38 12.19
CA SER A 392 6.18 14.60 12.93
C SER A 392 5.15 15.47 13.66
N SER A 393 5.58 16.62 14.19
CA SER A 393 4.71 17.59 14.87
C SER A 393 3.75 18.33 13.92
N GLN A 394 4.10 18.44 12.64
CA GLN A 394 3.36 19.20 11.63
C GLN A 394 2.31 18.32 10.95
N LEU A 395 2.66 17.07 10.65
CA LEU A 395 1.73 16.08 10.10
C LEU A 395 0.83 15.44 11.17
N GLY A 396 1.23 15.51 12.44
CA GLY A 396 0.48 14.96 13.57
C GLY A 396 0.64 13.45 13.73
N PHE A 397 -0.24 12.87 14.55
CA PHE A 397 -0.20 11.46 14.97
C PHE A 397 -1.62 10.88 15.10
N LEU A 398 -1.74 9.58 15.37
CA LEU A 398 -3.01 8.90 15.64
C LEU A 398 -3.84 9.63 16.71
N SER A 399 -5.16 9.69 16.49
CA SER A 399 -6.13 10.00 17.54
C SER A 399 -6.06 8.97 18.68
N ASP A 400 -6.63 9.30 19.85
CA ASP A 400 -6.71 8.33 20.95
C ASP A 400 -7.54 7.09 20.56
N GLU A 401 -8.60 7.28 19.78
CA GLU A 401 -9.42 6.22 19.18
C GLU A 401 -8.59 5.30 18.27
N HIS A 402 -7.88 5.86 17.27
CA HIS A 402 -7.03 5.07 16.37
C HIS A 402 -5.91 4.33 17.11
N ALA A 403 -5.36 4.93 18.17
CA ALA A 403 -4.35 4.26 19.00
C ALA A 403 -4.95 3.14 19.87
N GLY A 404 -6.19 3.31 20.36
CA GLY A 404 -6.95 2.24 21.02
C GLY A 404 -7.21 1.07 20.08
N ILE A 405 -7.64 1.34 18.83
CA ILE A 405 -7.82 0.33 17.79
C ILE A 405 -6.52 -0.44 17.54
N LEU A 406 -5.37 0.23 17.41
CA LEU A 406 -4.07 -0.43 17.25
C LEU A 406 -3.76 -1.36 18.44
N GLN A 407 -3.95 -0.89 19.67
CA GLN A 407 -3.67 -1.66 20.88
C GLN A 407 -4.57 -2.90 21.01
N ASP A 408 -5.86 -2.78 20.66
CA ASP A 408 -6.81 -3.88 20.63
C ASP A 408 -6.45 -4.92 19.56
N ARG A 409 -6.02 -4.46 18.36
CA ARG A 409 -5.58 -5.33 17.26
C ARG A 409 -4.31 -6.08 17.62
N ILE A 410 -3.35 -5.45 18.29
CA ILE A 410 -2.17 -6.11 18.88
C ILE A 410 -2.61 -7.20 19.86
N GLY A 411 -3.59 -6.91 20.73
CA GLY A 411 -4.16 -7.89 21.66
C GLY A 411 -4.87 -9.06 20.98
N ARG A 412 -5.63 -8.82 19.90
CA ARG A 412 -6.28 -9.87 19.10
C ARG A 412 -5.26 -10.73 18.35
N LEU A 413 -4.25 -10.12 17.73
CA LEU A 413 -3.17 -10.82 17.05
C LEU A 413 -2.35 -11.69 18.02
N HIS A 414 -1.99 -11.17 19.19
CA HIS A 414 -1.29 -11.96 20.20
C HIS A 414 -2.11 -13.18 20.66
N LYS A 415 -3.42 -13.02 20.87
CA LYS A 415 -4.33 -14.13 21.16
C LYS A 415 -4.40 -15.16 20.03
N HIS A 416 -4.37 -14.73 18.77
CA HIS A 416 -4.32 -15.63 17.60
C HIS A 416 -3.02 -16.45 17.57
N ILE A 417 -1.86 -15.81 17.74
CA ILE A 417 -0.56 -16.50 17.81
C ILE A 417 -0.53 -17.50 18.97
N ALA A 418 -1.04 -17.12 20.15
CA ALA A 418 -1.14 -18.00 21.31
C ALA A 418 -2.11 -19.18 21.06
N HIS A 419 -3.22 -18.96 20.36
CA HIS A 419 -4.15 -20.02 19.96
C HIS A 419 -3.48 -21.01 19.00
N CYS A 420 -2.85 -20.55 17.93
CA CYS A 420 -2.07 -21.40 17.03
C CYS A 420 -1.00 -22.19 17.81
N LYS A 421 -0.29 -21.56 18.76
CA LYS A 421 0.69 -22.27 19.60
C LYS A 421 0.06 -23.38 20.44
N GLY A 422 -1.14 -23.15 20.99
CA GLY A 422 -1.88 -24.18 21.73
C GLY A 422 -2.36 -25.33 20.85
N THR A 423 -2.77 -25.04 19.61
CA THR A 423 -3.29 -26.02 18.65
C THR A 423 -2.20 -26.85 17.98
N TYR A 424 -1.05 -26.25 17.65
CA TYR A 424 0.00 -26.88 16.83
C TYR A 424 1.33 -27.07 17.55
N GLY A 425 1.58 -26.43 18.70
CA GLY A 425 2.85 -26.52 19.44
C GLY A 425 3.08 -27.84 20.20
N GLN A 426 2.21 -28.83 20.01
CA GLN A 426 2.34 -30.20 20.52
C GLN A 426 2.53 -31.24 19.38
N LEU A 427 2.58 -30.78 18.13
CA LEU A 427 2.95 -31.55 16.94
C LEU A 427 4.45 -31.42 16.68
#